data_AF-A0A841FV05-F1
#
_entry.id   AF-A0A841FV05-F1
#
_cell.length_a   1.000
_cell.length_b   1.000
_cell.length_c   1.000
_cell.angle_alpha   90.00
_cell.angle_beta   90.00
_cell.angle_gamma   90.00
#
_symmetry.space_group_name_H-M   'P 1'
#
loop_
_entity.id
_entity.type
_entity.pdbx_description
1 polymer ?
#
loop_
_entity_poly.entity_id
_entity_poly.type
_entity_poly.pdbx_seq_one_letter_code
_entity_poly.pdbx_strand_id
1 'polypeptide(L)'
;MAEPSPARDTPDEDTRLHAPAETEGREPSRALLASLPMRGLTVRVGTQTNCAGIARADADLEAGAHPRVEVVDAVPPDPDADVREVAAMCVANIGIGARAAFRESFGAEPPVRLVIRRVLPHLVDANENVNRRAGRAIVGEVLRRLS
;
A
#
# COMPACT_ATOMS: atom_id res chain seq x y z
N MET A 1 42.11 -60.11 25.59
CA MET A 1 42.34 -58.73 25.10
C MET A 1 42.41 -58.77 23.59
N ALA A 2 41.34 -58.31 22.94
CA ALA A 2 41.25 -57.96 21.53
C ALA A 2 39.90 -57.23 21.35
N GLU A 3 39.94 -55.91 21.11
CA GLU A 3 38.80 -55.16 20.58
C GLU A 3 38.64 -55.44 19.08
N PRO A 4 37.42 -55.33 18.54
CA PRO A 4 37.21 -54.41 17.43
C PRO A 4 35.90 -53.63 17.59
N SER A 5 35.97 -52.31 17.64
CA SER A 5 35.89 -51.39 16.48
C SER A 5 34.47 -50.80 16.34
N PRO A 6 34.32 -49.48 16.42
CA PRO A 6 33.03 -48.80 16.37
C PRO A 6 32.42 -48.79 14.97
N ALA A 7 31.09 -48.79 14.94
CA ALA A 7 30.28 -48.66 13.74
C ALA A 7 30.63 -47.39 12.96
N ARG A 8 30.55 -47.53 11.63
CA ARG A 8 30.99 -46.57 10.63
C ARG A 8 30.23 -45.25 10.69
N ASP A 9 31.02 -44.21 10.52
CA ASP A 9 30.69 -42.81 10.39
C ASP A 9 30.23 -42.47 8.95
N THR A 10 29.51 -41.35 8.84
CA THR A 10 29.11 -40.55 7.66
C THR A 10 27.83 -40.90 6.86
N PRO A 11 27.14 -39.89 6.27
CA PRO A 11 27.05 -38.46 6.66
C PRO A 11 25.62 -37.90 6.76
N ASP A 12 25.51 -36.82 7.55
CA ASP A 12 24.40 -35.86 7.58
C ASP A 12 23.89 -35.51 6.17
N GLU A 13 22.63 -35.87 5.90
CA GLU A 13 21.87 -35.30 4.79
C GLU A 13 21.59 -33.83 5.10
N ASP A 14 22.52 -33.01 4.63
CA ASP A 14 22.21 -31.92 3.73
C ASP A 14 21.07 -31.04 4.25
N THR A 15 21.42 -30.30 5.31
CA THR A 15 20.76 -29.03 5.66
C THR A 15 20.85 -28.10 4.45
N ARG A 16 19.96 -28.31 3.49
CA ARG A 16 19.57 -27.30 2.53
C ARG A 16 18.73 -26.31 3.32
N LEU A 17 19.44 -25.44 4.01
CA LEU A 17 18.99 -24.08 4.29
C LEU A 17 18.52 -23.51 2.96
N HIS A 18 17.23 -23.69 2.67
CA HIS A 18 16.49 -22.80 1.80
C HIS A 18 16.61 -21.42 2.45
N ALA A 19 17.63 -20.67 2.05
CA ALA A 19 17.63 -19.24 2.23
C ALA A 19 16.33 -18.73 1.59
N PRO A 20 15.42 -18.09 2.34
CA PRO A 20 14.28 -17.46 1.70
C PRO A 20 14.82 -16.31 0.85
N ALA A 21 14.35 -16.25 -0.39
CA ALA A 21 14.60 -15.15 -1.30
C ALA A 21 14.03 -13.85 -0.69
N GLU A 22 14.86 -13.06 -0.01
CA GLU A 22 14.46 -11.81 0.68
C GLU A 22 15.25 -10.57 0.20
N THR A 23 15.65 -10.51 -1.06
CA THR A 23 16.50 -9.41 -1.53
C THR A 23 15.75 -8.36 -2.34
N GLU A 24 14.73 -8.73 -3.11
CA GLU A 24 14.14 -7.82 -4.10
C GLU A 24 13.15 -6.79 -3.52
N GLY A 25 12.49 -7.08 -2.39
CA GLY A 25 11.53 -6.15 -1.76
C GLY A 25 12.16 -5.06 -0.87
N ARG A 26 13.45 -5.21 -0.51
CA ARG A 26 14.11 -4.37 0.51
C ARG A 26 14.65 -3.06 -0.04
N GLU A 27 15.21 -3.08 -1.25
CA GLU A 27 15.71 -1.88 -1.92
C GLU A 27 14.63 -0.89 -2.36
N PRO A 28 13.54 -1.30 -3.03
CA PRO A 28 12.53 -0.34 -3.50
C PRO A 28 11.82 0.33 -2.30
N SER A 29 11.59 -0.42 -1.22
CA SER A 29 11.05 0.14 0.03
C SER A 29 11.99 1.17 0.66
N ARG A 30 13.31 0.98 0.58
CA ARG A 30 14.30 1.93 1.11
C ARG A 30 14.33 3.23 0.30
N ALA A 31 14.29 3.14 -1.03
CA ALA A 31 14.23 4.32 -1.91
C ALA A 31 12.94 5.13 -1.67
N LEU A 32 11.81 4.45 -1.49
CA LEU A 32 10.57 5.07 -1.08
C LEU A 32 10.73 5.86 0.22
N LEU A 33 11.22 5.22 1.28
CA LEU A 33 11.38 5.84 2.61
C LEU A 33 12.34 7.03 2.59
N ALA A 34 13.41 6.97 1.81
CA ALA A 34 14.37 8.07 1.65
C ALA A 34 13.78 9.30 0.95
N SER A 35 12.68 9.14 0.22
CA SER A 35 12.02 10.19 -0.56
C SER A 35 10.83 10.83 0.18
N LEU A 36 10.57 10.41 1.42
CA LEU A 36 9.49 10.95 2.24
C LEU A 36 9.95 12.24 2.97
N PRO A 37 9.04 13.20 3.22
CA PRO A 37 7.62 13.16 2.88
C PRO A 37 7.34 13.55 1.42
N MET A 38 6.37 12.88 0.79
CA MET A 38 5.83 13.28 -0.51
C MET A 38 4.52 14.02 -0.31
N ARG A 39 4.46 15.28 -0.76
CA ARG A 39 3.27 16.13 -0.63
C ARG A 39 2.55 16.31 -1.95
N GLY A 40 1.25 16.57 -1.89
CA GLY A 40 0.45 16.96 -3.06
C GLY A 40 0.33 15.85 -4.10
N LEU A 41 -0.01 14.64 -3.67
CA LEU A 41 -0.39 13.53 -4.53
C LEU A 41 -1.87 13.71 -4.90
N THR A 42 -2.14 14.30 -6.07
CA THR A 42 -3.50 14.51 -6.56
C THR A 42 -3.81 13.51 -7.67
N VAL A 43 -4.93 12.79 -7.52
CA VAL A 43 -5.41 11.85 -8.53
C VAL A 43 -6.87 12.12 -8.88
N ARG A 44 -7.20 11.81 -10.14
CA ARG A 44 -8.58 11.77 -10.64
C ARG A 44 -8.73 10.52 -11.50
N VAL A 45 -9.71 9.69 -11.17
CA VAL A 45 -10.00 8.43 -11.87
C VAL A 45 -11.47 8.38 -12.25
N GLY A 46 -11.76 7.80 -13.41
CA GLY A 46 -13.12 7.69 -13.96
C GLY A 46 -13.48 8.85 -14.89
N THR A 47 -14.61 8.68 -15.59
CA THR A 47 -15.14 9.65 -16.56
C THR A 47 -16.65 9.72 -16.40
N GLN A 48 -17.25 10.88 -16.65
CA GLN A 48 -18.72 11.04 -16.59
C GLN A 48 -19.49 10.20 -17.62
N THR A 49 -18.83 9.73 -18.67
CA THR A 49 -19.46 9.09 -19.84
C THR A 49 -20.03 7.69 -19.61
N ASN A 50 -19.72 7.00 -18.50
CA ASN A 50 -20.12 5.59 -18.30
C ASN A 50 -20.89 5.31 -17.00
N CYS A 51 -21.42 6.34 -16.33
CA CYS A 51 -22.11 6.21 -15.03
C CYS A 51 -21.30 5.47 -13.94
N ALA A 52 -19.99 5.24 -14.14
CA ALA A 52 -19.17 4.51 -13.19
C ALA A 52 -18.63 5.40 -12.06
N GLY A 53 -18.97 6.69 -12.08
CA GLY A 53 -18.52 7.69 -11.13
C GLY A 53 -17.10 8.22 -11.39
N ILE A 54 -16.75 9.27 -10.65
CA ILE A 54 -15.42 9.88 -10.63
C ILE A 54 -14.93 9.84 -9.18
N ALA A 55 -13.71 9.37 -8.97
CA ALA A 55 -13.00 9.57 -7.71
C ALA A 55 -11.91 10.61 -7.90
N ARG A 56 -11.90 11.62 -7.04
CA ARG A 56 -10.77 12.55 -6.89
C ARG A 56 -10.30 12.52 -5.46
N ALA A 57 -9.00 12.41 -5.28
CA ALA A 57 -8.37 12.41 -3.97
C ALA A 57 -7.08 13.22 -3.99
N ASP A 58 -6.85 13.97 -2.91
CA ASP A 58 -5.59 14.64 -2.63
C ASP A 58 -4.99 13.99 -1.37
N ALA A 59 -3.73 13.58 -1.45
CA ALA A 59 -3.05 12.87 -0.37
C ALA A 59 -1.59 13.30 -0.21
N ASP A 60 -1.03 12.96 0.94
CA ASP A 60 0.40 12.99 1.21
C ASP A 60 0.88 11.59 1.59
N LEU A 61 2.17 11.33 1.44
CA LEU A 61 2.83 10.14 1.94
C LEU A 61 3.92 10.54 2.93
N GLU A 62 3.88 9.97 4.12
CA GLU A 62 4.81 10.21 5.22
C GLU A 62 5.42 8.90 5.70
N ALA A 63 6.51 8.97 6.47
CA ALA A 63 7.04 7.79 7.15
C ALA A 63 6.04 7.30 8.22
N GLY A 64 5.80 5.99 8.26
CA GLY A 64 4.95 5.35 9.25
C GLY A 64 5.73 4.89 10.48
N ALA A 65 5.02 4.79 11.60
CA ALA A 65 5.57 4.19 12.82
C ALA A 65 5.31 2.68 12.85
N HIS A 66 4.33 2.20 12.09
CA HIS A 66 3.98 0.79 11.99
C HIS A 66 4.64 0.11 10.79
N PRO A 67 4.89 -1.22 10.86
CA PRO A 67 5.55 -1.99 9.80
C PRO A 67 4.67 -2.24 8.56
N ARG A 68 3.61 -1.44 8.37
CA ARG A 68 2.61 -1.55 7.29
C ARG A 68 2.12 -0.16 6.93
N VAL A 69 1.36 -0.08 5.85
CA VAL A 69 0.70 1.17 5.46
C VAL A 69 -0.31 1.55 6.55
N GLU A 70 -0.31 2.79 6.96
CA GLU A 70 -1.30 3.42 7.81
C GLU A 70 -2.11 4.38 6.94
N VAL A 71 -3.45 4.34 7.05
CA VAL A 71 -4.31 5.26 6.30
C VAL A 71 -4.86 6.26 7.30
N VAL A 72 -4.53 7.53 7.10
CA VAL A 72 -4.96 8.63 7.97
C VAL A 72 -6.02 9.41 7.22
N ASP A 73 -7.24 9.42 7.77
CA ASP A 73 -8.30 10.31 7.33
C ASP A 73 -8.02 11.71 7.90
N ALA A 74 -7.59 12.61 7.02
CA ALA A 74 -7.41 14.03 7.32
C ALA A 74 -8.34 14.90 6.46
N VAL A 75 -9.44 14.31 5.96
CA VAL A 75 -10.48 15.05 5.23
C VAL A 75 -11.24 15.90 6.23
N PRO A 76 -11.40 17.22 5.99
CA PRO A 76 -12.23 18.07 6.85
C PRO A 76 -13.66 17.51 6.95
N PRO A 77 -14.25 17.49 8.16
CA PRO A 77 -15.60 16.98 8.33
C PRO A 77 -16.60 17.86 7.56
N ASP A 78 -17.47 17.22 6.80
CA ASP A 78 -18.61 17.89 6.16
C ASP A 78 -19.76 18.05 7.17
N PRO A 79 -20.47 19.20 7.19
CA PRO A 79 -21.65 19.37 8.04
C PRO A 79 -22.77 18.38 7.69
N ASP A 80 -22.87 17.95 6.44
CA ASP A 80 -23.86 16.99 5.99
C ASP A 80 -23.46 15.55 6.39
N ALA A 81 -24.39 14.84 7.03
CA ALA A 81 -24.15 13.50 7.55
C ALA A 81 -23.95 12.47 6.43
N ASP A 82 -24.74 12.56 5.35
CA ASP A 82 -24.68 11.63 4.23
C ASP A 82 -23.38 11.84 3.44
N VAL A 83 -22.99 13.10 3.24
CA VAL A 83 -21.72 13.44 2.58
C VAL A 83 -20.53 12.90 3.37
N ARG A 84 -20.56 13.02 4.70
CA ARG A 84 -19.51 12.50 5.59
C ARG A 84 -19.44 10.98 5.58
N GLU A 85 -20.58 10.28 5.56
CA GLU A 85 -20.60 8.82 5.45
C GLU A 85 -19.99 8.36 4.12
N VAL A 86 -20.39 9.00 3.01
CA VAL A 86 -19.82 8.70 1.69
C VAL A 86 -18.33 9.03 1.63
N ALA A 87 -17.89 10.14 2.24
CA ALA A 87 -16.47 10.49 2.33
C ALA A 87 -15.66 9.41 3.09
N ALA A 88 -16.16 8.93 4.22
CA ALA A 88 -15.51 7.86 4.99
C ALA A 88 -15.39 6.56 4.17
N MET A 89 -16.45 6.20 3.44
CA MET A 89 -16.44 5.04 2.52
C MET A 89 -15.44 5.24 1.37
N CYS A 90 -15.32 6.45 0.81
CA CYS A 90 -14.29 6.79 -0.17
C CYS A 90 -12.88 6.60 0.40
N VAL A 91 -12.59 7.17 1.57
CA VAL A 91 -11.29 7.09 2.27
C VAL A 91 -10.91 5.63 2.52
N ALA A 92 -11.83 4.82 3.05
CA ALA A 92 -11.60 3.40 3.30
C ALA A 92 -11.22 2.64 2.02
N ASN A 93 -11.96 2.86 0.93
CA ASN A 93 -11.71 2.19 -0.34
C ASN A 93 -10.43 2.67 -1.03
N ILE A 94 -10.09 3.95 -0.95
CA ILE A 94 -8.78 4.47 -1.39
C ILE A 94 -7.66 3.76 -0.62
N GLY A 95 -7.80 3.63 0.69
CA GLY A 95 -6.85 2.91 1.54
C GLY A 95 -6.64 1.45 1.10
N ILE A 96 -7.73 0.72 0.84
CA ILE A 96 -7.68 -0.66 0.32
C ILE A 96 -6.90 -0.72 -1.00
N GLY A 97 -7.21 0.18 -1.93
CA GLY A 97 -6.54 0.27 -3.22
C GLY A 97 -5.05 0.57 -3.12
N ALA A 98 -4.67 1.52 -2.27
CA ALA A 98 -3.27 1.88 -2.04
C ALA A 98 -2.48 0.73 -1.41
N ARG A 99 -3.01 0.06 -0.38
CA ARG A 99 -2.37 -1.12 0.23
C ARG A 99 -2.11 -2.22 -0.80
N ALA A 100 -3.10 -2.51 -1.64
CA ALA A 100 -2.94 -3.50 -2.71
C ALA A 100 -1.83 -3.12 -3.69
N ALA A 101 -1.82 -1.88 -4.19
CA ALA A 101 -0.78 -1.41 -5.11
C ALA A 101 0.62 -1.39 -4.47
N PHE A 102 0.74 -1.01 -3.20
CA PHE A 102 2.00 -1.11 -2.48
C PHE A 102 2.49 -2.55 -2.38
N ARG A 103 1.63 -3.51 -2.00
CA ARG A 103 2.02 -4.93 -1.97
C ARG A 103 2.46 -5.45 -3.33
N GLU A 104 1.77 -5.06 -4.40
CA GLU A 104 2.14 -5.47 -5.75
C GLU A 104 3.47 -4.88 -6.19
N SER A 105 3.80 -3.66 -5.76
CA SER A 105 5.00 -2.93 -6.20
C SER A 105 6.24 -3.25 -5.37
N PHE A 106 6.06 -3.58 -4.08
CA PHE A 106 7.15 -3.77 -3.11
C PHE A 106 7.19 -5.19 -2.52
N GLY A 107 6.26 -6.08 -2.89
CA GLY A 107 6.08 -7.41 -2.32
C GLY A 107 5.39 -7.43 -0.93
N ALA A 108 5.33 -6.28 -0.26
CA ALA A 108 4.69 -6.10 1.04
C ALA A 108 4.16 -4.66 1.20
N GLU A 109 3.42 -4.40 2.27
CA GLU A 109 3.03 -3.03 2.63
C GLU A 109 4.23 -2.31 3.28
N PRO A 110 4.74 -1.19 2.73
CA PRO A 110 5.85 -0.45 3.34
C PRO A 110 5.37 0.30 4.59
N PRO A 111 6.29 0.65 5.51
CA PRO A 111 5.97 1.36 6.74
C PRO A 111 5.76 2.86 6.48
N VAL A 112 4.61 3.21 5.90
CA VAL A 112 4.27 4.57 5.47
C VAL A 112 2.89 4.98 5.96
N ARG A 113 2.69 6.27 6.16
CA ARG A 113 1.39 6.90 6.43
C ARG A 113 0.87 7.56 5.17
N LEU A 114 -0.21 7.04 4.63
CA LEU A 114 -0.98 7.68 3.57
C LEU A 114 -2.01 8.62 4.21
N VAL A 115 -1.77 9.92 4.09
CA VAL A 115 -2.63 10.96 4.67
C VAL A 115 -3.57 11.49 3.60
N ILE A 116 -4.84 11.12 3.66
CA ILE A 116 -5.85 11.55 2.71
C ILE A 116 -6.40 12.89 3.18
N ARG A 117 -6.10 13.97 2.44
CA ARG A 117 -6.45 15.35 2.79
C ARG A 117 -7.79 15.77 2.23
N ARG A 118 -8.19 15.18 1.12
CA ARG A 118 -9.43 15.52 0.44
C ARG A 118 -9.93 14.35 -0.38
N VAL A 119 -11.23 14.16 -0.36
CA VAL A 119 -11.97 13.35 -1.32
C VAL A 119 -13.10 14.20 -1.89
N LEU A 120 -13.52 13.91 -3.13
CA LEU A 120 -14.76 14.44 -3.68
C LEU A 120 -15.79 13.32 -3.74
N PRO A 121 -16.62 13.17 -2.70
CA PRO A 121 -17.71 12.20 -2.70
C PRO A 121 -18.84 12.70 -3.62
N HIS A 122 -19.36 11.81 -4.48
CA HIS A 122 -20.61 12.04 -5.19
C HIS A 122 -21.67 11.13 -4.60
N LEU A 123 -22.74 11.67 -4.03
CA LEU A 123 -23.71 10.89 -3.25
C LEU A 123 -24.37 9.75 -4.06
N VAL A 124 -24.53 9.95 -5.37
CA VAL A 124 -25.20 8.97 -6.24
C VAL A 124 -24.21 8.03 -6.94
N ASP A 125 -22.97 8.51 -7.16
CA ASP A 125 -22.02 7.84 -8.07
C ASP A 125 -20.75 7.35 -7.35
N ALA A 126 -20.66 7.54 -6.03
CA ALA A 126 -19.55 7.03 -5.25
C ALA A 126 -19.49 5.50 -5.38
N ASN A 127 -18.35 5.02 -5.86
CA ASN A 127 -18.16 3.62 -6.22
C ASN A 127 -16.87 3.09 -5.58
N GLU A 128 -16.99 2.03 -4.80
CA GLU A 128 -15.86 1.36 -4.15
C GLU A 128 -14.73 1.04 -5.11
N ASN A 129 -15.04 0.50 -6.29
CA ASN A 129 -14.03 0.09 -7.27
C ASN A 129 -13.29 1.30 -7.83
N VAL A 130 -13.98 2.41 -8.09
CA VAL A 130 -13.33 3.63 -8.59
C VAL A 130 -12.48 4.29 -7.50
N ASN A 131 -12.94 4.27 -6.24
CA ASN A 131 -12.17 4.71 -5.09
C ASN A 131 -10.90 3.86 -4.87
N ARG A 132 -11.01 2.53 -4.98
CA ARG A 132 -9.83 1.62 -4.94
C ARG A 132 -8.87 1.91 -6.08
N ARG A 133 -9.37 2.19 -7.29
CA ARG A 133 -8.52 2.61 -8.41
C ARG A 133 -7.84 3.95 -8.15
N ALA A 134 -8.49 4.89 -7.47
CA ALA A 134 -7.82 6.13 -7.03
C ALA A 134 -6.69 5.84 -6.03
N GLY A 135 -6.88 4.93 -5.08
CA GLY A 135 -5.81 4.46 -4.19
C GLY A 135 -4.61 3.88 -4.95
N ARG A 136 -4.87 3.03 -5.96
CA ARG A 136 -3.82 2.52 -6.86
C ARG A 136 -3.12 3.63 -7.64
N ALA A 137 -3.87 4.61 -8.13
CA ALA A 137 -3.33 5.75 -8.87
C ALA A 137 -2.43 6.63 -7.99
N ILE A 138 -2.72 6.78 -6.69
CA ILE A 138 -1.83 7.49 -5.76
C ILE A 138 -0.48 6.79 -5.69
N VAL A 139 -0.47 5.46 -5.55
CA VAL A 139 0.78 4.69 -5.54
C VAL A 139 1.51 4.79 -6.89
N GLY A 140 0.77 4.76 -8.00
CA GLY A 140 1.36 5.00 -9.33
C GLY A 140 2.07 6.36 -9.42
N GLU A 141 1.47 7.42 -8.88
CA GLU A 141 2.09 8.75 -8.83
C GLU A 141 3.33 8.78 -7.92
N VAL A 142 3.29 8.07 -6.78
CA VAL A 142 4.46 7.89 -5.91
C VAL A 142 5.62 7.24 -6.67
N LEU A 143 5.36 6.11 -7.33
CA LEU A 143 6.37 5.39 -8.10
C LEU A 143 6.96 6.24 -9.24
N ARG A 144 6.11 7.01 -9.93
CA ARG A 144 6.53 7.94 -10.98
C ARG A 144 7.49 9.02 -10.45
N ARG A 145 7.36 9.43 -9.19
CA ARG A 145 8.26 10.42 -8.55
C ARG A 145 9.55 9.80 -8.01
N LEU A 146 9.60 8.48 -7.84
CA LEU A 146 10.81 7.75 -7.45
C LEU A 146 11.73 7.42 -8.65
N SER A 147 11.17 7.49 -9.85
CA SER A 147 11.83 7.24 -11.14
C SER A 147 12.60 8.48 -11.60
#